data_AF-A0A1Y0CWC9-F1
#
_entry.id   AF-A0A1Y0CWC9-F1
#
_cell.length_a   1.000
_cell.length_b   1.000
_cell.length_c   1.000
_cell.angle_alpha   90.00
_cell.angle_beta   90.00
_cell.angle_gamma   90.00
#
_symmetry.space_group_name_H-M   'P 1'
#
loop_
_entity.id
_entity.type
_entity.pdbx_description
1 polymer ?
#
loop_
_entity_poly.entity_id
_entity_poly.type
_entity_poly.pdbx_seq_one_letter_code
_entity_poly.pdbx_strand_id
1 'polypeptide(L)'
;MGSLDSWVTEFKKIGWFIPPYVTMGDMESILGANIKGEANLTQSELENILSSIYSGNHLSSLFVEKYSDTPFIKDYITILQNGIEAHFLGLHYSAVATLIPVIEGVARKLAVKRGVHHKHVKQTIRNICESCKNDVVERKLGAYEEVESMIESFEYFVVNNLYSNSSSYPHEDNTNRNGIAHGSFADSDYGTPINFYKTIAAINSLCFLSAIDSGLSWFPPNYSEASLKKSIYYSLCTKFSGLRM
;
A
#
# COMPACT_ATOMS: atom_id res chain seq x y z
N MET A 1 9.67 16.34 17.78
CA MET A 1 9.53 15.62 16.50
C MET A 1 8.61 16.47 15.65
N GLY A 2 9.04 16.77 14.41
CA GLY A 2 8.33 17.66 13.48
C GLY A 2 7.76 16.87 12.30
N SER A 3 7.26 17.57 11.28
CA SER A 3 6.76 16.94 10.04
C SER A 3 7.81 16.05 9.36
N LEU A 4 7.35 15.07 8.58
CA LEU A 4 8.18 14.18 7.76
C LEU A 4 8.28 14.67 6.30
N ASP A 5 8.16 15.98 6.05
CA ASP A 5 8.07 16.55 4.69
C ASP A 5 9.27 16.22 3.80
N SER A 6 10.47 16.11 4.40
CA SER A 6 11.66 15.68 3.67
C SER A 6 11.54 14.23 3.20
N TRP A 7 10.93 13.35 4.00
CA TRP A 7 10.68 11.96 3.64
C TRP A 7 9.64 11.87 2.53
N VAL A 8 8.58 12.68 2.63
CA VAL A 8 7.57 12.82 1.58
C VAL A 8 8.24 13.18 0.26
N THR A 9 9.16 14.14 0.27
CA THR A 9 9.89 14.58 -0.93
C THR A 9 10.75 13.47 -1.53
N GLU A 10 11.50 12.74 -0.71
CA GLU A 10 12.37 11.66 -1.20
C GLU A 10 11.58 10.46 -1.72
N PHE A 11 10.53 10.03 -1.02
CA PHE A 11 9.71 8.90 -1.49
C PHE A 11 8.96 9.20 -2.79
N LYS A 12 8.52 10.44 -3.00
CA LYS A 12 7.91 10.86 -4.27
C LYS A 12 8.82 10.63 -5.47
N LYS A 13 10.14 10.82 -5.34
CA LYS A 13 11.11 10.65 -6.44
C LYS A 13 11.18 9.21 -6.96
N ILE A 14 10.90 8.24 -6.09
CA ILE A 14 11.02 6.81 -6.38
C ILE A 14 9.68 6.12 -6.57
N GLY A 15 8.58 6.89 -6.62
CA GLY A 15 7.24 6.33 -6.79
C GLY A 15 6.73 5.60 -5.56
N TRP A 16 7.16 6.05 -4.39
CA TRP A 16 6.79 5.50 -3.08
C TRP A 16 6.15 6.58 -2.20
N PHE A 17 5.76 6.19 -0.99
CA PHE A 17 5.16 7.08 0.01
C PHE A 17 5.47 6.54 1.42
N ILE A 18 5.14 7.27 2.48
CA ILE A 18 5.38 6.83 3.86
C ILE A 18 4.33 5.76 4.23
N PRO A 19 4.69 4.47 4.30
CA PRO A 19 3.69 3.42 4.44
C PRO A 19 3.33 3.20 5.92
N PRO A 20 2.05 2.98 6.27
CA PRO A 20 1.70 2.57 7.62
C PRO A 20 2.11 1.12 7.87
N TYR A 21 2.19 0.76 9.15
CA TYR A 21 2.54 -0.58 9.64
C TYR A 21 3.96 -1.03 9.29
N VAL A 22 4.82 -0.12 8.84
CA VAL A 22 6.25 -0.36 8.60
C VAL A 22 7.06 0.32 9.70
N THR A 23 8.20 -0.27 10.09
CA THR A 23 9.01 0.28 11.17
C THR A 23 9.81 1.50 10.72
N MET A 24 10.23 2.35 11.66
CA MET A 24 11.09 3.50 11.35
C MET A 24 12.40 3.06 10.69
N GLY A 25 13.02 1.98 11.17
CA GLY A 25 14.27 1.45 10.61
C GLY A 25 14.12 0.95 9.17
N ASP A 26 12.98 0.36 8.83
CA ASP A 26 12.69 -0.05 7.44
C ASP A 26 12.53 1.17 6.52
N MET A 27 11.85 2.23 7.00
CA MET A 27 11.71 3.47 6.23
C MET A 27 13.05 4.20 6.05
N GLU A 28 13.87 4.25 7.10
CA GLU A 28 15.24 4.77 7.04
C GLU A 28 16.13 3.96 6.08
N SER A 29 15.90 2.65 5.96
CA SER A 29 16.60 1.80 4.98
C SER A 29 16.28 2.23 3.54
N ILE A 30 15.00 2.46 3.22
CA ILE A 30 14.59 2.95 1.89
C ILE A 30 15.20 4.34 1.61
N LEU A 31 15.10 5.26 2.57
CA LEU A 31 15.63 6.62 2.42
C LEU A 31 17.15 6.63 2.31
N GLY A 32 17.83 5.84 3.13
CA GLY A 32 19.27 5.70 3.10
C GLY A 32 19.76 5.16 1.76
N ALA A 33 19.05 4.21 1.16
CA ALA A 33 19.34 3.71 -0.17
C ALA A 33 19.12 4.77 -1.25
N ASN A 34 18.02 5.53 -1.17
CA ASN A 34 17.72 6.60 -2.14
C ASN A 34 18.69 7.78 -2.06
N ILE A 35 19.11 8.17 -0.85
CA ILE A 35 20.00 9.33 -0.64
C ILE A 35 21.46 8.99 -0.96
N LYS A 36 21.93 7.78 -0.64
CA LYS A 36 23.33 7.35 -0.88
C LYS A 36 23.67 7.13 -2.35
N GLY A 37 22.67 6.94 -3.22
CA GLY A 37 22.90 6.54 -4.60
C GLY A 37 23.50 7.62 -5.52
N GLU A 38 23.43 8.91 -5.16
CA GLU A 38 23.62 10.09 -6.04
C GLU A 38 22.71 10.11 -7.30
N ALA A 39 22.32 8.95 -7.82
CA ALA A 39 21.18 8.66 -8.66
C ALA A 39 20.02 8.12 -7.79
N ASN A 40 18.79 8.51 -8.12
CA ASN A 40 17.58 8.00 -7.45
C ASN A 40 17.56 6.47 -7.46
N LEU A 41 17.04 5.86 -6.38
CA LEU A 41 16.85 4.41 -6.27
C LEU A 41 16.06 3.87 -7.47
N THR A 42 16.58 2.82 -8.12
CA THR A 42 15.87 2.16 -9.23
C THR A 42 14.66 1.40 -8.73
N GLN A 43 13.72 1.06 -9.62
CA GLN A 43 12.54 0.27 -9.20
C GLN A 43 12.94 -1.14 -8.78
N SER A 44 13.94 -1.76 -9.43
CA SER A 44 14.47 -3.07 -9.02
C SER A 44 15.11 -3.06 -7.63
N GLU A 45 15.85 -2.01 -7.28
CA GLU A 45 16.42 -1.87 -5.94
C GLU A 45 15.34 -1.62 -4.89
N LEU A 46 14.35 -0.78 -5.21
CA LEU A 46 13.19 -0.57 -4.35
C LEU A 46 12.44 -1.89 -4.11
N GLU A 47 12.19 -2.67 -5.17
CA GLU A 47 11.55 -3.99 -5.08
C GLU A 47 12.26 -4.92 -4.10
N ASN A 48 13.60 -4.98 -4.17
CA ASN A 48 14.41 -5.80 -3.28
C ASN A 48 14.24 -5.39 -1.81
N ILE A 49 14.25 -4.08 -1.51
CA ILE A 49 14.04 -3.59 -0.14
C ILE A 49 12.62 -3.91 0.32
N LEU A 50 11.62 -3.64 -0.52
CA LEU A 50 10.21 -3.88 -0.22
C LEU A 50 9.89 -5.37 -0.01
N SER A 51 10.63 -6.28 -0.63
CA SER A 51 10.44 -7.73 -0.45
C SER A 51 10.67 -8.18 1.00
N SER A 52 11.56 -7.49 1.72
CA SER A 52 11.84 -7.77 3.14
C SER A 52 10.74 -7.21 4.04
N ILE A 53 10.24 -6.01 3.72
CA ILE A 53 9.17 -5.32 4.45
C ILE A 53 7.84 -6.07 4.28
N TYR A 54 7.47 -6.39 3.04
CA TYR A 54 6.25 -7.13 2.70
C TYR A 54 6.49 -8.63 2.60
N SER A 55 7.28 -9.17 3.53
CA SER A 55 7.54 -10.59 3.64
C SER A 55 6.27 -11.39 3.98
N GLY A 56 6.31 -12.71 3.76
CA GLY A 56 5.21 -13.61 4.14
C GLY A 56 4.84 -13.55 5.62
N ASN A 57 5.80 -13.30 6.50
CA ASN A 57 5.58 -13.11 7.93
C ASN A 57 4.87 -11.79 8.25
N HIS A 58 5.24 -10.70 7.58
CA HIS A 58 4.62 -9.41 7.82
C HIS A 58 3.20 -9.36 7.24
N LEU A 59 3.02 -9.82 6.00
CA LEU A 59 1.71 -9.86 5.34
C LEU A 59 0.74 -10.84 6.00
N SER A 60 1.21 -11.95 6.57
CA SER A 60 0.34 -12.84 7.33
C SER A 60 -0.19 -12.17 8.61
N SER A 61 0.67 -11.45 9.33
CA SER A 61 0.27 -10.70 10.52
C SER A 61 -0.67 -9.55 10.17
N LEU A 62 -0.43 -8.82 9.08
CA LEU A 62 -1.38 -7.81 8.58
C LEU A 62 -2.74 -8.42 8.24
N PHE A 63 -2.74 -9.55 7.53
CA PHE A 63 -3.96 -10.23 7.13
C PHE A 63 -4.82 -10.66 8.33
N VAL A 64 -4.19 -11.32 9.30
CA VAL A 64 -4.90 -11.85 10.47
C VAL A 64 -5.30 -10.73 11.43
N GLU A 65 -4.37 -9.86 11.80
CA GLU A 65 -4.56 -8.94 12.94
C GLU A 65 -5.10 -7.56 12.53
N LYS A 66 -5.06 -7.19 11.24
CA LYS A 66 -5.56 -5.89 10.76
C LYS A 66 -6.69 -6.06 9.76
N TYR A 67 -6.46 -6.74 8.65
CA TYR A 67 -7.44 -6.76 7.56
C TYR A 67 -8.74 -7.46 7.97
N SER A 68 -8.65 -8.51 8.79
CA SER A 68 -9.81 -9.27 9.24
C SER A 68 -10.75 -8.47 10.16
N ASP A 69 -10.23 -7.45 10.84
CA ASP A 69 -10.99 -6.68 11.84
C ASP A 69 -11.29 -5.23 11.42
N THR A 70 -10.50 -4.67 10.50
CA THR A 70 -10.63 -3.26 10.11
C THR A 70 -11.92 -3.02 9.32
N PRO A 71 -12.76 -2.04 9.72
CA PRO A 71 -13.98 -1.69 9.00
C PRO A 71 -13.74 -1.46 7.52
N PHE A 72 -14.70 -1.88 6.69
CA PHE A 72 -14.67 -1.80 5.22
C PHE A 72 -13.58 -2.64 4.53
N ILE A 73 -12.40 -2.81 5.13
CA ILE A 73 -11.33 -3.70 4.67
C ILE A 73 -11.77 -5.16 4.78
N LYS A 74 -12.30 -5.56 5.93
CA LYS A 74 -12.74 -6.95 6.21
C LYS A 74 -13.80 -7.47 5.25
N ASP A 75 -14.56 -6.58 4.63
CA ASP A 75 -15.57 -6.94 3.63
C ASP A 75 -14.94 -7.51 2.35
N TYR A 76 -13.64 -7.32 2.14
CA TYR A 76 -12.87 -7.80 0.99
C TYR A 76 -11.89 -8.92 1.37
N ILE A 77 -12.04 -9.55 2.54
CA ILE A 77 -11.03 -10.48 3.09
C ILE A 77 -10.69 -11.64 2.14
N THR A 78 -11.68 -12.18 1.41
CA THR A 78 -11.46 -13.23 0.41
C THR A 78 -10.67 -12.72 -0.79
N ILE A 79 -10.97 -11.51 -1.28
CA ILE A 79 -10.26 -10.90 -2.41
C ILE A 79 -8.81 -10.57 -2.00
N LEU A 80 -8.62 -10.05 -0.79
CA LEU A 80 -7.30 -9.81 -0.21
C LEU A 80 -6.50 -11.11 -0.10
N GLN A 81 -7.12 -12.18 0.40
CA GLN A 81 -6.45 -13.48 0.48
C GLN A 81 -5.99 -13.95 -0.89
N ASN A 82 -6.87 -13.93 -1.89
CA ASN A 82 -6.55 -14.37 -3.25
C ASN A 82 -5.43 -13.53 -3.87
N GLY A 83 -5.45 -12.21 -3.68
CA GLY A 83 -4.41 -11.32 -4.18
C GLY A 83 -3.04 -11.57 -3.54
N ILE A 84 -2.99 -11.75 -2.22
CA ILE A 84 -1.74 -12.04 -1.49
C ILE A 84 -1.21 -13.43 -1.84
N GLU A 85 -2.08 -14.43 -1.89
CA GLU A 85 -1.73 -15.78 -2.30
C GLU A 85 -1.18 -15.82 -3.74
N ALA A 86 -1.83 -15.10 -4.67
CA ALA A 86 -1.35 -14.96 -6.03
C ALA A 86 0.07 -14.37 -6.08
N HIS A 87 0.38 -13.36 -5.27
CA HIS A 87 1.74 -12.82 -5.18
C HIS A 87 2.75 -13.89 -4.75
N PHE A 88 2.47 -14.65 -3.69
CA PHE A 88 3.39 -15.70 -3.25
C PHE A 88 3.48 -16.88 -4.22
N LEU A 89 2.48 -17.09 -5.08
CA LEU A 89 2.50 -18.04 -6.20
C LEU A 89 3.19 -17.51 -7.47
N GLY A 90 3.80 -16.31 -7.42
CA GLY A 90 4.44 -15.67 -8.58
C GLY A 90 3.47 -15.10 -9.62
N LEU A 91 2.17 -15.04 -9.32
CA LEU A 91 1.11 -14.53 -10.20
C LEU A 91 0.90 -13.02 -10.01
N HIS A 92 1.94 -12.23 -10.22
CA HIS A 92 1.90 -10.80 -9.89
C HIS A 92 0.85 -10.01 -10.70
N TYR A 93 0.64 -10.34 -11.98
CA TYR A 93 -0.46 -9.77 -12.79
C TYR A 93 -1.83 -9.97 -12.12
N SER A 94 -2.12 -11.22 -11.75
CA SER A 94 -3.38 -11.59 -11.09
C SER A 94 -3.49 -10.96 -9.71
N ALA A 95 -2.40 -10.91 -8.95
CA ALA A 95 -2.37 -10.29 -7.63
C ALA A 95 -2.80 -8.82 -7.71
N VAL A 96 -2.20 -8.05 -8.61
CA VAL A 96 -2.49 -6.61 -8.75
C VAL A 96 -3.88 -6.36 -9.31
N ALA A 97 -4.28 -7.08 -10.37
CA ALA A 97 -5.62 -6.97 -10.95
C ALA A 97 -6.72 -7.31 -9.93
N THR A 98 -6.45 -8.25 -9.01
CA THR A 98 -7.37 -8.63 -7.93
C THR A 98 -7.48 -7.55 -6.86
N LEU A 99 -6.38 -6.86 -6.53
CA LEU A 99 -6.31 -5.92 -5.40
C LEU A 99 -6.72 -4.49 -5.74
N ILE A 100 -6.52 -4.04 -6.98
CA ILE A 100 -6.92 -2.68 -7.41
C ILE A 100 -8.40 -2.36 -7.10
N PRO A 101 -9.38 -3.24 -7.42
CA PRO A 101 -10.79 -2.98 -7.10
C PRO A 101 -11.07 -2.82 -5.60
N VAL A 102 -10.27 -3.45 -4.73
CA VAL A 102 -10.40 -3.32 -3.27
C VAL A 102 -10.12 -1.88 -2.84
N ILE A 103 -9.09 -1.24 -3.42
CA ILE A 103 -8.75 0.16 -3.13
C ILE A 103 -9.96 1.07 -3.43
N GLU A 104 -10.59 0.91 -4.60
CA GLU A 104 -11.76 1.72 -4.99
C GLU A 104 -12.97 1.45 -4.09
N GLY A 105 -13.21 0.17 -3.80
CA GLY A 105 -14.33 -0.27 -2.99
C GLY A 105 -14.24 0.21 -1.54
N VAL A 106 -13.06 0.16 -0.94
CA VAL A 106 -12.81 0.65 0.41
C VAL A 106 -12.88 2.17 0.46
N ALA A 107 -12.22 2.88 -0.47
CA ALA A 107 -12.24 4.34 -0.51
C ALA A 107 -13.67 4.90 -0.62
N ARG A 108 -14.53 4.25 -1.41
CA ARG A 108 -15.94 4.63 -1.53
C ARG A 108 -16.70 4.44 -0.21
N LYS A 109 -16.51 3.31 0.47
CA LYS A 109 -17.17 3.03 1.76
C LYS A 109 -16.72 4.02 2.85
N LEU A 110 -15.43 4.33 2.90
CA LEU A 110 -14.88 5.36 3.79
C LEU A 110 -15.45 6.74 3.49
N ALA A 111 -15.55 7.11 2.21
CA ALA A 111 -16.11 8.40 1.83
C ALA A 111 -17.59 8.56 2.26
N VAL A 112 -18.40 7.51 2.10
CA VAL A 112 -19.78 7.47 2.61
C VAL A 112 -19.80 7.63 4.12
N LYS A 113 -18.96 6.88 4.85
CA LYS A 113 -18.89 6.94 6.32
C LYS A 113 -18.51 8.34 6.83
N ARG A 114 -17.58 9.02 6.17
CA ARG A 114 -17.12 10.37 6.53
C ARG A 114 -18.01 11.50 5.97
N GLY A 115 -19.06 11.16 5.20
CA GLY A 115 -19.96 12.15 4.62
C GLY A 115 -19.31 13.03 3.55
N VAL A 116 -18.23 12.57 2.92
CA VAL A 116 -17.52 13.34 1.88
C VAL A 116 -17.99 12.95 0.47
N HIS A 117 -17.91 13.91 -0.45
CA HIS A 117 -18.34 13.70 -1.83
C HIS A 117 -17.51 12.60 -2.51
N HIS A 118 -18.18 11.68 -3.22
CA HIS A 118 -17.55 10.57 -3.92
C HIS A 118 -18.19 10.35 -5.30
N LYS A 119 -17.42 10.58 -6.37
CA LYS A 119 -17.87 10.34 -7.75
C LYS A 119 -16.80 9.68 -8.59
N HIS A 120 -15.62 10.30 -8.62
CA HIS A 120 -14.44 9.79 -9.31
C HIS A 120 -13.39 9.38 -8.28
N VAL A 121 -12.75 8.21 -8.46
CA VAL A 121 -11.88 7.60 -7.46
C VAL A 121 -10.76 8.52 -6.96
N LYS A 122 -10.11 9.29 -7.85
CA LYS A 122 -9.11 10.29 -7.44
C LYS A 122 -9.69 11.32 -6.47
N GLN A 123 -10.83 11.89 -6.80
CA GLN A 123 -11.47 12.90 -5.97
C GLN A 123 -11.95 12.30 -4.64
N THR A 124 -12.50 11.08 -4.70
CA THR A 124 -12.91 10.33 -3.51
C THR A 124 -11.72 10.15 -2.55
N ILE A 125 -10.55 9.74 -3.06
CA ILE A 125 -9.37 9.51 -2.21
C ILE A 125 -8.80 10.83 -1.66
N ARG A 126 -8.74 11.90 -2.47
CA ARG A 126 -8.37 13.24 -1.97
C ARG A 126 -9.28 13.70 -0.83
N ASN A 127 -10.59 13.57 -1.01
CA ASN A 127 -11.57 14.00 -0.02
C ASN A 127 -11.49 13.21 1.30
N ILE A 128 -11.25 11.89 1.25
CA ILE A 128 -11.04 11.11 2.49
C ILE A 128 -9.72 11.48 3.15
N CYS A 129 -8.64 11.69 2.39
CA CYS A 129 -7.34 12.10 2.92
C CYS A 129 -7.47 13.46 3.62
N GLU A 130 -8.05 14.46 2.96
CA GLU A 130 -8.32 15.79 3.53
C GLU A 130 -9.16 15.70 4.81
N SER A 131 -10.25 14.94 4.78
CA SER A 131 -11.11 14.76 5.95
C SER A 131 -10.40 14.06 7.12
N CYS A 132 -9.54 13.07 6.86
CA CYS A 132 -8.74 12.42 7.90
C CYS A 132 -7.64 13.35 8.45
N LYS A 133 -6.97 14.13 7.59
CA LYS A 133 -5.96 15.12 8.02
C LYS A 133 -6.57 16.14 8.97
N ASN A 134 -7.71 16.72 8.60
CA ASN A 134 -8.39 17.70 9.44
C ASN A 134 -8.73 17.12 10.83
N ASP A 135 -9.27 15.90 10.88
CA ASP A 135 -9.60 15.22 12.15
C ASP A 135 -8.36 14.93 13.01
N VAL A 136 -7.26 14.48 12.39
CA VAL A 136 -5.99 14.24 13.07
C VAL A 136 -5.40 15.53 13.64
N VAL A 137 -5.41 16.62 12.89
CA VAL A 137 -4.85 17.92 13.30
C VAL A 137 -5.72 18.58 14.38
N GLU A 138 -7.03 18.66 14.17
CA GLU A 138 -7.97 19.29 15.10
C GLU A 138 -7.95 18.61 16.47
N ARG A 139 -7.86 17.28 16.50
CA ARG A 139 -7.86 16.49 17.73
C ARG A 139 -6.46 16.14 18.24
N LYS A 140 -5.40 16.52 17.50
CA LYS A 140 -4.00 16.21 17.80
C LYS A 140 -3.77 14.71 18.06
N LEU A 141 -4.27 13.87 17.16
CA LEU A 141 -4.20 12.41 17.32
C LEU A 141 -2.78 11.90 17.04
N GLY A 142 -2.15 11.32 18.06
CA GLY A 142 -0.79 10.78 17.96
C GLY A 142 0.27 11.87 17.68
N ALA A 143 1.35 11.49 16.99
CA ALA A 143 2.29 12.46 16.42
C ALA A 143 1.66 13.09 15.17
N TYR A 144 0.70 13.99 15.36
CA TYR A 144 -0.23 14.45 14.32
C TYR A 144 0.47 15.02 13.08
N GLU A 145 1.64 15.67 13.21
CA GLU A 145 2.43 16.19 12.08
C GLU A 145 3.05 15.07 11.23
N GLU A 146 3.51 13.98 11.87
CA GLU A 146 4.01 12.79 11.17
C GLU A 146 2.86 12.07 10.46
N VAL A 147 1.71 11.95 11.14
CA VAL A 147 0.50 11.33 10.58
C VAL A 147 -0.03 12.12 9.39
N GLU A 148 -0.05 13.45 9.48
CA GLU A 148 -0.40 14.32 8.36
C GLU A 148 0.51 14.05 7.16
N SER A 149 1.83 14.03 7.38
CA SER A 149 2.82 13.73 6.34
C SER A 149 2.58 12.35 5.69
N MET A 150 2.21 11.34 6.49
CA MET A 150 1.85 10.01 5.98
C MET A 150 0.65 10.07 5.05
N ILE A 151 -0.44 10.72 5.47
CA ILE A 151 -1.67 10.83 4.69
C ILE A 151 -1.41 11.60 3.38
N GLU A 152 -0.62 12.67 3.42
CA GLU A 152 -0.26 13.46 2.24
C GLU A 152 0.59 12.69 1.24
N SER A 153 1.57 11.93 1.73
CA SER A 153 2.39 11.09 0.88
C SER A 153 1.56 10.01 0.16
N PHE A 154 0.62 9.38 0.88
CA PHE A 154 -0.31 8.40 0.31
C PHE A 154 -1.24 9.03 -0.73
N GLU A 155 -1.85 10.18 -0.40
CA GLU A 155 -2.71 10.92 -1.33
C GLU A 155 -1.97 11.21 -2.63
N TYR A 156 -0.74 11.72 -2.53
CA TYR A 156 0.09 12.02 -3.69
C TYR A 156 0.33 10.78 -4.55
N PHE A 157 0.76 9.68 -3.93
CA PHE A 157 1.05 8.43 -4.66
C PHE A 157 -0.20 7.93 -5.40
N VAL A 158 -1.35 7.87 -4.74
CA VAL A 158 -2.57 7.38 -5.37
C VAL A 158 -2.99 8.26 -6.56
N VAL A 159 -2.93 9.58 -6.38
CA VAL A 159 -3.45 10.54 -7.36
C VAL A 159 -2.53 10.71 -8.57
N ASN A 160 -1.21 10.76 -8.33
CA ASN A 160 -0.21 11.09 -9.33
C ASN A 160 0.51 9.86 -9.91
N ASN A 161 0.39 8.70 -9.27
CA ASN A 161 0.96 7.44 -9.75
C ASN A 161 -0.15 6.43 -10.04
N LEU A 162 -0.76 5.84 -9.00
CA LEU A 162 -1.64 4.68 -9.17
C LEU A 162 -2.85 4.96 -10.08
N TYR A 163 -3.48 6.13 -9.96
CA TYR A 163 -4.65 6.48 -10.77
C TYR A 163 -4.35 7.54 -11.84
N SER A 164 -3.11 7.98 -12.01
CA SER A 164 -2.76 9.00 -13.03
C SER A 164 -3.08 8.53 -14.45
N ASN A 165 -3.00 9.44 -15.43
CA ASN A 165 -3.08 9.00 -16.82
C ASN A 165 -1.88 8.07 -17.09
N SER A 166 -2.09 6.94 -17.75
CA SER A 166 -1.02 5.97 -18.03
C SER A 166 0.14 6.60 -18.79
N SER A 167 -0.11 7.56 -19.68
CA SER A 167 0.94 8.31 -20.40
C SER A 167 1.75 9.27 -19.52
N SER A 168 1.34 9.46 -18.26
CA SER A 168 1.98 10.35 -17.29
C SER A 168 2.59 9.61 -16.11
N TYR A 169 2.55 8.26 -16.10
CA TYR A 169 3.18 7.48 -15.04
C TYR A 169 4.71 7.62 -15.13
N PRO A 170 5.40 8.04 -14.07
CA PRO A 170 6.79 8.50 -14.19
C PRO A 170 7.86 7.41 -13.98
N HIS A 171 7.48 6.16 -13.74
CA HIS A 171 8.43 5.08 -13.40
C HIS A 171 8.30 3.88 -14.36
N GLU A 172 9.38 3.12 -14.49
CA GLU A 172 9.47 1.98 -15.40
C GLU A 172 8.59 0.78 -15.00
N ASP A 173 8.18 0.69 -13.74
CA ASP A 173 7.40 -0.45 -13.23
C ASP A 173 5.93 -0.44 -13.65
N ASN A 174 5.43 0.69 -14.18
CA ASN A 174 4.05 0.88 -14.62
C ASN A 174 2.97 0.43 -13.63
N THR A 175 3.15 0.63 -12.31
CA THR A 175 2.07 0.44 -11.32
C THR A 175 0.99 1.52 -11.44
N ASN A 176 0.21 1.45 -12.51
CA ASN A 176 -0.86 2.38 -12.85
C ASN A 176 -2.14 1.61 -13.19
N ARG A 177 -3.21 1.87 -12.44
CA ARG A 177 -4.51 1.24 -12.55
C ARG A 177 -5.11 1.34 -13.94
N ASN A 178 -5.01 2.49 -14.60
CA ASN A 178 -5.64 2.67 -15.91
C ASN A 178 -4.95 1.78 -16.96
N GLY A 179 -3.62 1.75 -16.97
CA GLY A 179 -2.88 0.96 -17.96
C GLY A 179 -3.07 -0.54 -17.73
N ILE A 180 -3.06 -0.97 -16.47
CA ILE A 180 -3.34 -2.36 -16.08
C ILE A 180 -4.79 -2.76 -16.41
N ALA A 181 -5.78 -2.00 -15.96
CA ALA A 181 -7.20 -2.40 -16.07
C ALA A 181 -7.77 -2.25 -17.49
N HIS A 182 -7.20 -1.38 -18.32
CA HIS A 182 -7.60 -1.20 -19.71
C HIS A 182 -6.70 -1.93 -20.72
N GLY A 183 -5.76 -2.76 -20.24
CA GLY A 183 -4.88 -3.57 -21.09
C GLY A 183 -3.98 -2.72 -21.99
N SER A 184 -3.60 -1.52 -21.55
CA SER A 184 -2.63 -0.67 -22.26
C SER A 184 -1.18 -1.09 -22.00
N PHE A 185 -0.96 -1.95 -21.00
CA PHE A 185 0.33 -2.53 -20.63
C PHE A 185 0.37 -4.02 -20.99
N ALA A 186 1.48 -4.45 -21.58
CA ALA A 186 1.80 -5.83 -21.91
C ALA A 186 2.64 -6.49 -20.79
N ASP A 187 2.97 -7.77 -20.98
CA ASP A 187 3.79 -8.57 -20.04
C ASP A 187 5.19 -7.98 -19.80
N SER A 188 5.71 -7.16 -20.73
CA SER A 188 6.99 -6.45 -20.55
C SER A 188 6.90 -5.23 -19.65
N ASP A 189 5.70 -4.71 -19.44
CA ASP A 189 5.50 -3.36 -18.89
C ASP A 189 5.24 -3.41 -17.39
N TYR A 190 4.62 -4.49 -16.89
CA TYR A 190 4.30 -4.71 -15.47
C TYR A 190 4.28 -6.21 -15.15
N GLY A 191 4.00 -6.57 -13.89
CA GLY A 191 3.88 -7.95 -13.46
C GLY A 191 5.08 -8.45 -12.66
N THR A 192 5.81 -7.56 -11.99
CA THR A 192 6.86 -7.90 -11.04
C THR A 192 6.38 -7.67 -9.60
N PRO A 193 7.09 -8.20 -8.58
CA PRO A 193 6.74 -8.02 -7.17
C PRO A 193 6.44 -6.57 -6.75
N ILE A 194 7.14 -5.57 -7.30
CA ILE A 194 6.95 -4.16 -6.93
C ILE A 194 5.51 -3.66 -7.18
N ASN A 195 4.87 -4.14 -8.24
CA ASN A 195 3.49 -3.76 -8.55
C ASN A 195 2.55 -4.20 -7.42
N PHE A 196 2.78 -5.39 -6.88
CA PHE A 196 2.04 -5.89 -5.74
C PHE A 196 2.36 -5.08 -4.48
N TYR A 197 3.64 -4.80 -4.18
CA TYR A 197 4.03 -4.04 -2.98
C TYR A 197 3.40 -2.65 -2.94
N LYS A 198 3.45 -1.92 -4.05
CA LYS A 198 2.78 -0.61 -4.20
C LYS A 198 1.26 -0.71 -4.01
N THR A 199 0.64 -1.76 -4.54
CA THR A 199 -0.81 -1.97 -4.46
C THR A 199 -1.25 -2.35 -3.04
N ILE A 200 -0.56 -3.28 -2.38
CA ILE A 200 -0.90 -3.69 -1.01
C ILE A 200 -0.58 -2.60 0.00
N ALA A 201 0.47 -1.80 -0.20
CA ALA A 201 0.76 -0.63 0.62
C ALA A 201 -0.37 0.43 0.54
N ALA A 202 -0.98 0.61 -0.63
CA ALA A 202 -2.14 1.50 -0.77
C ALA A 202 -3.35 0.97 0.02
N ILE A 203 -3.56 -0.35 0.05
CA ILE A 203 -4.58 -0.98 0.90
C ILE A 203 -4.25 -0.79 2.39
N ASN A 204 -2.97 -0.93 2.79
CA ASN A 204 -2.53 -0.65 4.16
C ASN A 204 -2.84 0.78 4.58
N SER A 205 -2.69 1.73 3.65
CA SER A 205 -3.03 3.14 3.89
C SER A 205 -4.52 3.34 4.09
N LEU A 206 -5.36 2.69 3.31
CA LEU A 206 -6.82 2.72 3.56
C LEU A 206 -7.21 2.03 4.86
N CYS A 207 -6.51 0.95 5.24
CA CYS A 207 -6.67 0.30 6.53
C CYS A 207 -6.31 1.27 7.68
N PHE A 208 -5.22 2.01 7.54
CA PHE A 208 -4.81 3.05 8.48
C PHE A 208 -5.84 4.20 8.55
N LEU A 209 -6.30 4.72 7.41
CA LEU A 209 -7.35 5.76 7.39
C LEU A 209 -8.64 5.28 8.07
N SER A 210 -9.03 4.02 7.88
CA SER A 210 -10.17 3.44 8.58
C SER A 210 -9.93 3.31 10.09
N ALA A 211 -8.69 3.04 10.52
CA ALA A 211 -8.34 2.90 11.92
C ALA A 211 -8.42 4.22 12.69
N ILE A 212 -8.27 5.37 12.01
CA ILE A 212 -8.50 6.71 12.59
C ILE A 212 -9.95 6.81 13.11
N ASP A 213 -10.92 6.28 12.37
CA ASP A 213 -12.34 6.33 12.73
C ASP A 213 -12.77 5.29 13.77
N SER A 214 -12.12 4.13 13.79
CA SER A 214 -12.57 2.99 14.59
C SER A 214 -11.81 2.78 15.89
N GLY A 215 -10.83 3.64 16.21
CA GLY A 215 -10.00 3.52 17.41
C GLY A 215 -9.10 2.27 17.42
N LEU A 216 -8.84 1.69 16.25
CA LEU A 216 -7.94 0.53 16.12
C LEU A 216 -6.47 0.98 16.21
N SER A 217 -5.59 0.08 16.63
CA SER A 217 -4.16 0.37 16.75
C SER A 217 -3.53 0.74 15.41
N TRP A 218 -2.74 1.81 15.41
CA TRP A 218 -1.97 2.30 14.26
C TRP A 218 -0.59 1.65 14.13
N PHE A 219 -0.17 0.89 15.14
CA PHE A 219 1.11 0.19 15.14
C PHE A 219 1.07 -1.04 14.22
N PRO A 220 2.25 -1.50 13.75
CA PRO A 220 2.38 -2.78 13.07
C PRO A 220 1.70 -3.91 13.87
N PRO A 221 1.15 -4.93 13.18
CA PRO A 221 0.50 -6.05 13.85
C PRO A 221 1.51 -6.87 14.66
N ASN A 222 1.03 -7.44 15.77
CA ASN A 222 1.80 -8.43 16.51
C ASN A 222 1.79 -9.78 15.77
N TYR A 223 2.74 -10.65 16.12
CA TYR A 223 2.72 -12.03 15.67
C TYR A 223 1.73 -12.85 16.51
N SER A 224 0.99 -13.74 15.85
CA SER A 224 0.08 -14.69 16.49
C SER A 224 0.26 -16.09 15.92
N GLU A 225 -0.29 -17.10 16.59
CA GLU A 225 -0.27 -18.48 16.07
C GLU A 225 -0.99 -18.58 14.72
N ALA A 226 -2.08 -17.83 14.55
CA ALA A 226 -2.81 -17.77 13.29
C ALA A 226 -1.98 -17.12 12.18
N SER A 227 -1.26 -16.03 12.49
CA SER A 227 -0.39 -15.39 11.49
C SER A 227 0.81 -16.27 11.12
N LEU A 228 1.33 -17.08 12.07
CA LEU A 228 2.37 -18.07 11.80
C LEU A 228 1.89 -19.18 10.87
N LYS A 229 0.69 -19.75 11.11
CA LYS A 229 0.11 -20.76 10.20
C LYS A 229 -0.04 -20.22 8.78
N LYS A 230 -0.48 -18.97 8.67
CA LYS A 230 -0.65 -18.29 7.37
C LYS A 230 0.69 -17.96 6.71
N SER A 231 1.74 -17.62 7.46
CA SER A 231 3.08 -17.41 6.87
C SER A 231 3.71 -18.71 6.37
N ILE A 232 3.51 -19.83 7.08
CA ILE A 232 3.92 -21.16 6.59
C ILE A 232 3.20 -21.47 5.27
N TYR A 233 1.90 -21.19 5.19
CA TYR A 233 1.14 -21.35 3.95
C TYR A 233 1.74 -20.52 2.80
N TYR A 234 2.03 -19.23 3.02
CA TYR A 234 2.67 -18.40 1.99
C TYR A 234 4.08 -18.90 1.60
N SER A 235 4.85 -19.43 2.55
CA SER A 235 6.13 -20.08 2.24
C SER A 235 5.97 -21.30 1.33
N LEU A 236 4.91 -22.10 1.53
CA LEU A 236 4.57 -23.21 0.64
C LEU A 236 4.17 -22.70 -0.75
N CYS A 237 3.37 -21.62 -0.84
CA CYS A 237 3.03 -20.98 -2.11
C CYS A 237 4.29 -20.56 -2.89
N THR A 238 5.27 -19.93 -2.23
CA THR A 238 6.55 -19.57 -2.86
C THR A 238 7.30 -20.79 -3.38
N LYS A 239 7.32 -21.89 -2.62
CA LYS A 239 7.93 -23.14 -3.09
C LYS A 239 7.21 -23.72 -4.30
N PHE A 240 5.87 -23.69 -4.30
CA PHE A 240 5.06 -24.15 -5.44
C PHE A 240 5.23 -23.26 -6.67
N SER A 241 5.41 -21.95 -6.50
CA SER A 241 5.72 -21.02 -7.59
C SER A 241 6.94 -21.49 -8.38
N GLY A 242 8.00 -21.93 -7.68
CA GLY A 242 9.21 -22.46 -8.30
C GLY A 242 9.01 -23.74 -9.12
N LEU A 243 7.90 -24.47 -8.93
CA LEU A 243 7.54 -25.67 -9.70
C LEU A 243 6.68 -25.38 -10.93
N ARG A 244 6.20 -24.14 -11.11
CA ARG A 244 5.37 -23.74 -12.25
C ARG A 244 6.18 -23.32 -13.47
N MET A 245 7.50 -23.16 -13.30
CA MET A 245 8.44 -22.88 -14.39
C MET A 245 8.69 -24.12 -15.24
#